data_AF-A0A432U3W9-F1
#
_entry.id   AF-A0A432U3W9-F1
#
_cell.length_a   1.000
_cell.length_b   1.000
_cell.length_c   1.000
_cell.angle_alpha   90.00
_cell.angle_beta   90.00
_cell.angle_gamma   90.00
#
_symmetry.space_group_name_H-M   'P 1'
#
loop_
_entity.id
_entity.type
_entity.pdbx_description
1 polymer ?
#
loop_
_entity_poly.entity_id
_entity_poly.type
_entity_poly.pdbx_seq_one_letter_code
_entity_poly.pdbx_strand_id
1 'polypeptide(L)'
;VLASNLILKKVNLDPTQVQPEFIPKLAEALEIPEKELRSAIAKKLNRKAGRKHLIIRKNLELTSPILENLNDLKKIKLEVCTTKQKKVKLGLLDRALVIANLKKDDPTYVSYTNCKTRRINGVELEEDTRRYYPKSASLAPLLGRINHDKQGASGIEREFEHILAGQNGILQLNFDQESQGSYFNPVMTKKVKHGENIELTIDSNIQYHAYAAIKKSVTYHNADSGSAIILAPNGEILAMVNYPADDPNEKSTYNAENYRNRVLSDKVEPGSTMKPFTMLLALDQGKIRATEDELIDVTKRIGHIKPDGKYKQMTIKKILQKSHNLGTINVSERLNKEDMYNTWKKLGFGRPLGLIPSIENSGSLRHFDSWGLADKRTLSFGHGPMETNLAQLARAYLVFANEGSIPPLKLLKNAILFDEKTQVFSKEATHRIAELLDAVVTWKGSGYRARIKGYDVAGKTGTAEMVINGSYNKKGAKRTFFTGFVPVEKPKYIMAVRLDHPKRCYNYYNSNNRGKCEGSNSAAMTFRKAMENILSSDQSIKTNKKKIDHYLDLPF
;
A
#
# COMPACT_ATOMS: atom_id res chain seq x y z
N VAL A 1 4.49 1.27 14.10
CA VAL A 1 4.21 2.49 13.31
C VAL A 1 4.41 2.19 11.83
N LEU A 2 3.39 2.43 11.00
CA LEU A 2 3.44 2.18 9.55
C LEU A 2 3.69 3.46 8.74
N ALA A 3 3.17 4.59 9.22
CA ALA A 3 3.47 5.95 8.78
C ALA A 3 3.37 6.91 9.97
N SER A 4 4.11 8.01 9.96
CA SER A 4 4.10 9.02 11.02
C SER A 4 4.49 10.40 10.48
N ASN A 5 4.15 11.46 11.21
CA ASN A 5 4.65 12.80 10.92
C ASN A 5 5.91 13.06 11.76
N LEU A 6 7.04 13.32 11.09
CA LEU A 6 8.22 13.87 11.73
C LEU A 6 8.04 15.37 11.91
N ILE A 7 8.31 15.87 13.11
CA ILE A 7 8.30 17.30 13.41
C ILE A 7 9.60 17.88 12.86
N LEU A 8 9.45 18.90 12.03
CA LEU A 8 10.54 19.68 11.46
C LEU A 8 10.36 21.14 11.84
N LYS A 9 11.38 21.94 11.61
CA LYS A 9 11.34 23.39 11.69
C LYS A 9 11.67 24.00 10.33
N LYS A 10 11.13 25.19 10.08
CA LYS A 10 11.55 26.05 8.98
C LYS A 10 11.82 27.45 9.52
N VAL A 11 12.77 28.13 8.88
CA VAL A 11 13.14 29.49 9.24
C VAL A 11 12.44 30.45 8.28
N ASN A 12 11.56 31.27 8.83
CA ASN A 12 10.94 32.38 8.14
C ASN A 12 11.66 33.66 8.51
N LEU A 13 12.10 34.39 7.49
CA LEU A 13 12.65 35.73 7.65
C LEU A 13 11.59 36.76 7.26
N ASP A 14 11.38 37.79 8.09
CA ASP A 14 10.76 39.04 7.66
C ASP A 14 11.87 40.00 7.21
N PRO A 15 12.11 40.13 5.89
CA PRO A 15 13.23 40.93 5.40
C PRO A 15 13.09 42.42 5.70
N THR A 16 11.89 42.90 6.09
CA THR A 16 11.67 44.30 6.47
C THR A 16 12.13 44.60 7.90
N GLN A 17 12.31 43.58 8.73
CA GLN A 17 12.71 43.71 10.12
C GLN A 17 14.17 43.29 10.39
N VAL A 18 14.75 42.46 9.52
CA VAL A 18 16.15 42.00 9.64
C VAL A 18 17.10 43.17 9.39
N GLN A 19 17.90 43.53 10.39
CA GLN A 19 18.83 44.65 10.28
C GLN A 19 20.12 44.25 9.53
N PRO A 20 20.69 45.12 8.66
CA PRO A 20 21.87 44.78 7.87
C PRO A 20 23.09 44.32 8.66
N GLU A 21 23.28 44.85 9.87
CA GLU A 21 24.39 44.55 10.79
C GLU A 21 24.35 43.10 11.30
N PHE A 22 23.16 42.49 11.35
CA PHE A 22 22.97 41.10 11.74
C PHE A 22 23.17 40.11 10.58
N ILE A 23 23.21 40.55 9.32
CA ILE A 23 23.25 39.66 8.15
C ILE A 23 24.46 38.71 8.16
N PRO A 24 25.71 39.12 8.48
CA PRO A 24 26.84 38.20 8.51
C PRO A 24 26.65 37.07 9.53
N LYS A 25 26.25 37.42 10.76
CA LYS A 25 25.99 36.44 11.83
C LYS A 25 24.76 35.57 11.57
N LEU A 26 23.75 36.12 10.90
CA LEU A 26 22.58 35.36 10.46
C LEU A 26 22.96 34.35 9.36
N ALA A 27 23.83 34.73 8.42
CA ALA A 27 24.32 33.84 7.38
C ALA A 27 25.11 32.66 7.98
N GLU A 28 26.00 32.95 8.94
CA GLU A 28 26.72 31.96 9.73
C GLU A 28 25.77 31.02 10.46
N ALA A 29 24.80 31.55 11.20
CA ALA A 29 23.83 30.73 11.94
C ALA A 29 22.93 29.85 11.05
N LEU A 30 22.68 30.29 9.82
CA LEU A 30 21.90 29.55 8.81
C LEU A 30 22.75 28.61 7.94
N GLU A 31 24.07 28.61 8.13
CA GLU A 31 25.04 27.88 7.31
C GLU A 31 24.86 28.19 5.81
N ILE A 32 24.70 29.47 5.46
CA ILE A 32 24.64 29.96 4.07
C ILE A 32 25.74 30.98 3.80
N PRO A 33 26.23 31.06 2.55
CA PRO A 33 27.04 32.19 2.12
C PRO A 33 26.29 33.51 2.33
N GLU A 34 26.94 34.50 2.95
CA GLU A 34 26.35 35.82 3.20
C GLU A 34 25.81 36.49 1.93
N LYS A 35 26.55 36.35 0.81
CA LYS A 35 26.15 36.87 -0.51
C LYS A 35 24.81 36.29 -0.97
N GLU A 36 24.58 35.00 -0.72
CA GLU A 36 23.33 34.33 -1.06
C GLU A 36 22.17 34.88 -0.22
N LEU A 37 22.38 35.03 1.10
CA LEU A 37 21.37 35.59 2.01
C LEU A 37 21.00 37.03 1.61
N ARG A 38 21.99 37.89 1.34
CA ARG A 38 21.76 39.27 0.89
C ARG A 38 20.96 39.31 -0.41
N SER A 39 21.30 38.46 -1.37
CA SER A 39 20.57 38.37 -2.65
C SER A 39 19.12 37.93 -2.44
N ALA A 40 18.88 36.94 -1.59
CA ALA A 40 17.54 36.44 -1.27
C ALA A 40 16.67 37.51 -0.58
N ILE A 41 17.23 38.25 0.37
CA ILE A 41 16.59 39.38 1.07
C ILE A 41 16.25 40.50 0.06
N ALA A 42 17.22 40.96 -0.73
CA ALA A 42 17.02 42.04 -1.71
C ALA A 42 15.96 41.68 -2.76
N LYS A 43 16.01 40.45 -3.29
CA LYS A 43 15.02 39.94 -4.24
C LYS A 43 13.61 39.92 -3.66
N LYS A 44 13.48 39.64 -2.36
CA LYS A 44 12.20 39.61 -1.67
C LYS A 44 11.64 41.02 -1.43
N LEU A 45 12.48 41.96 -1.01
CA LEU A 45 12.09 43.36 -0.78
C LEU A 45 11.63 44.07 -2.07
N ASN A 46 12.18 43.70 -3.23
CA ASN A 46 11.82 44.29 -4.53
C ASN A 46 10.47 43.79 -5.10
N ARG A 47 9.85 42.73 -4.55
CA ARG A 47 8.57 42.21 -5.06
C ARG A 47 7.40 43.00 -4.47
N LYS A 48 6.74 43.83 -5.31
CA LYS A 48 5.60 44.70 -4.91
C LYS A 48 4.33 43.95 -4.44
N ALA A 49 4.21 42.63 -4.65
CA ALA A 49 3.06 41.85 -4.20
C ALA A 49 3.46 40.40 -3.84
N GLY A 50 3.42 40.05 -2.56
CA GLY A 50 3.67 38.67 -2.08
C GLY A 50 3.85 38.58 -0.56
N ARG A 51 3.76 37.36 0.01
CA ARG A 51 3.95 37.07 1.46
C ARG A 51 5.15 37.88 2.02
N LYS A 52 4.98 38.60 3.14
CA LYS A 52 6.08 39.36 3.80
C LYS A 52 7.28 38.46 4.14
N HIS A 53 7.01 37.22 4.53
CA HIS A 53 8.06 36.27 4.94
C HIS A 53 8.78 35.56 3.77
N LEU A 54 10.07 35.34 3.95
CA LEU A 54 10.99 34.56 3.12
C LEU A 54 11.36 33.28 3.87
N ILE A 55 10.94 32.12 3.38
CA ILE A 55 11.42 30.82 3.90
C ILE A 55 12.87 30.65 3.44
N ILE A 56 13.83 30.79 4.36
CA ILE A 56 15.27 30.73 4.04
C ILE A 56 15.85 29.32 4.25
N ARG A 57 15.28 28.57 5.21
CA ARG A 57 15.61 27.18 5.50
C ARG A 57 14.34 26.39 5.77
N LYS A 58 14.29 25.14 5.33
CA LYS A 58 13.14 24.23 5.48
C LYS A 58 13.62 22.82 5.78
N ASN A 59 12.72 21.99 6.30
CA ASN A 59 12.98 20.61 6.67
C ASN A 59 14.11 20.44 7.71
N LEU A 60 14.27 21.39 8.64
CA LEU A 60 15.27 21.27 9.70
C LEU A 60 14.78 20.25 10.73
N GLU A 61 15.57 19.22 11.00
CA GLU A 61 15.32 18.31 12.11
C GLU A 61 15.51 19.04 13.44
N LEU A 62 14.88 18.55 14.52
CA LEU A 62 14.97 19.16 15.84
C LEU A 62 16.40 19.17 16.41
N THR A 63 17.28 18.33 15.86
CA THR A 63 18.71 18.22 16.19
C THR A 63 19.61 19.07 15.29
N SER A 64 19.05 19.85 14.36
CA SER A 64 19.85 20.66 13.44
C SER A 64 20.64 21.74 14.18
N PRO A 65 21.97 21.87 13.96
CA PRO A 65 22.80 22.91 14.56
C PRO A 65 22.28 24.33 14.28
N ILE A 66 21.64 24.54 13.12
CA ILE A 66 21.00 25.81 12.76
C ILE A 66 20.00 26.28 13.82
N LEU A 67 19.26 25.36 14.48
CA LEU A 67 18.29 25.73 15.51
C LEU A 67 18.97 26.27 16.77
N GLU A 68 20.09 25.67 17.17
CA GLU A 68 20.90 26.12 18.30
C GLU A 68 21.60 27.45 17.97
N ASN A 69 22.23 27.53 16.80
CA ASN A 69 22.89 28.75 16.32
C ASN A 69 21.93 29.95 16.25
N LEU A 70 20.69 29.74 15.80
CA LEU A 70 19.67 30.79 15.76
C LEU A 70 19.19 31.20 17.16
N ASN A 71 19.11 30.25 18.10
CA ASN A 71 18.78 30.56 19.49
C ASN A 71 19.89 31.41 20.14
N ASP A 72 21.15 31.14 19.84
CA ASP A 72 22.28 31.92 20.33
C ASP A 72 22.35 33.29 19.66
N LEU A 73 22.12 33.36 18.35
CA LEU A 73 22.03 34.64 17.62
C LEU A 73 20.98 35.57 18.21
N LYS A 74 19.83 35.03 18.65
CA LYS A 74 18.77 35.81 19.31
C LYS A 74 19.20 36.41 20.65
N LYS A 75 20.23 35.86 21.30
CA LYS A 75 20.80 36.41 22.54
C LYS A 75 21.80 37.53 22.27
N ILE A 76 22.46 37.52 21.10
CA ILE A 76 23.47 38.51 20.69
C ILE A 76 22.84 39.89 20.53
N LYS A 77 23.58 40.89 21.02
CA LYS A 77 23.26 42.31 20.90
C LYS A 77 24.28 42.97 19.99
N LEU A 78 23.83 43.66 18.95
CA LEU A 78 24.67 44.47 18.07
C LEU A 78 24.21 45.92 18.10
N GLU A 79 25.14 46.84 17.86
CA GLU A 79 24.82 48.23 17.61
C GLU A 79 24.20 48.36 16.22
N VAL A 80 22.96 48.83 16.17
CA VAL A 80 22.21 49.07 14.92
C VAL A 80 22.02 50.56 14.77
N CYS A 81 22.51 51.11 13.66
CA CYS A 81 22.48 52.54 13.39
C CYS A 81 21.40 52.85 12.35
N THR A 82 20.44 53.68 12.75
CA THR A 82 19.36 54.14 11.86
C THR A 82 19.47 55.64 11.63
N THR A 83 19.41 56.06 10.37
CA THR A 83 19.33 57.47 10.02
C THR A 83 17.93 57.99 10.33
N LYS A 84 17.83 58.92 11.28
CA LYS A 84 16.58 59.59 11.62
C LYS A 84 16.64 61.04 11.18
N GLN A 85 15.48 61.59 10.81
CA GLN A 85 15.35 63.01 10.54
C GLN A 85 14.76 63.71 11.78
N LYS A 86 15.39 64.80 12.20
CA LYS A 86 14.85 65.69 13.23
C LYS A 86 14.56 67.03 12.59
N LYS A 87 13.32 67.52 12.75
CA LYS A 87 12.98 68.90 12.38
C LYS A 87 13.82 69.86 13.23
N VAL A 88 14.60 70.72 12.58
CA VAL A 88 15.37 71.76 13.25
C VAL A 88 14.39 72.74 13.88
N LYS A 89 14.55 73.02 15.17
CA LYS A 89 13.77 74.08 15.83
C LYS A 89 14.34 75.42 15.35
N LEU A 90 13.52 76.23 14.69
CA LEU A 90 13.87 77.61 14.32
C LEU A 90 14.31 78.40 15.55
N GLY A 91 15.41 79.16 15.43
CA GLY A 91 15.86 80.10 16.45
C GLY A 91 14.86 81.25 16.66
N LEU A 92 14.98 82.01 17.75
CA LEU A 92 14.03 83.08 18.12
C LEU A 92 13.87 84.14 17.02
N LEU A 93 14.96 84.56 16.39
CA LEU A 93 14.95 85.51 15.27
C LEU A 93 14.27 84.96 14.02
N ASP A 94 14.56 83.70 13.66
CA ASP A 94 13.91 83.06 12.50
C ASP A 94 12.42 82.83 12.74
N ARG A 95 12.00 82.49 13.96
CA ARG A 95 10.58 82.41 14.34
C ARG A 95 9.90 83.77 14.22
N ALA A 96 10.55 84.85 14.68
CA ALA A 96 10.02 86.20 14.57
C ALA A 96 9.87 86.65 13.10
N LEU A 97 10.85 86.32 12.24
CA LEU A 97 10.81 86.59 10.80
C LEU A 97 9.72 85.81 10.07
N VAL A 98 9.46 84.56 10.47
CA VAL A 98 8.35 83.74 9.94
C VAL A 98 6.99 84.32 10.38
N ILE A 99 6.85 84.75 11.64
CA ILE A 99 5.62 85.39 12.14
C ILE A 99 5.36 86.75 11.46
N ALA A 100 6.41 87.49 11.14
CA ALA A 100 6.33 88.76 10.42
C ALA A 100 6.11 88.61 8.89
N ASN A 101 5.91 87.39 8.36
CA ASN A 101 5.82 87.08 6.93
C ASN A 101 7.05 87.51 6.09
N LEU A 102 8.19 87.74 6.73
CA LEU A 102 9.44 88.13 6.09
C LEU A 102 10.28 86.91 5.66
N LYS A 103 9.91 85.69 6.10
CA LYS A 103 10.55 84.42 5.76
C LYS A 103 9.54 83.28 5.71
N LYS A 104 9.64 82.36 4.74
CA LYS A 104 8.79 81.15 4.67
C LYS A 104 9.24 80.10 5.70
N ASP A 105 8.30 79.42 6.36
CA ASP A 105 8.59 78.25 7.21
C ASP A 105 8.86 77.02 6.33
N ASP A 106 10.08 76.91 5.81
CA ASP A 106 10.54 75.68 5.20
C ASP A 106 11.16 74.78 6.29
N PRO A 107 10.50 73.66 6.66
CA PRO A 107 11.00 72.78 7.69
C PRO A 107 12.32 72.14 7.22
N THR A 108 13.42 72.61 7.79
CA THR A 108 14.74 72.00 7.61
C THR A 108 14.85 70.76 8.49
N TYR A 109 15.12 69.62 7.88
CA TYR A 109 15.38 68.36 8.58
C TYR A 109 16.87 68.09 8.56
N VAL A 110 17.45 67.87 9.75
CA VAL A 110 18.82 67.37 9.86
C VAL A 110 18.74 65.86 10.07
N SER A 111 19.42 65.11 9.21
CA SER A 111 19.65 63.69 9.42
C SER A 111 20.68 63.50 10.53
N TYR A 112 20.35 62.67 11.51
CA TYR A 112 21.30 62.25 12.53
C TYR A 112 21.27 60.73 12.64
N THR A 113 22.43 60.15 12.87
CA THR A 113 22.57 58.71 13.06
C THR A 113 22.20 58.38 14.50
N ASN A 114 21.19 57.53 14.69
CA ASN A 114 20.79 57.01 15.99
C ASN A 114 21.19 55.55 16.07
N CYS A 115 22.26 55.28 16.81
CA CYS A 115 22.75 53.94 17.08
C CYS A 115 22.18 53.43 18.41
N LYS A 116 21.60 52.23 18.39
CA LYS A 116 21.11 51.55 19.59
C LYS A 116 21.52 50.10 19.56
N THR A 117 21.89 49.59 20.71
CA THR A 117 22.08 48.16 20.91
C THR A 117 20.73 47.44 20.78
N ARG A 118 20.59 46.58 19.77
CA ARG A 118 19.38 45.80 19.49
C ARG A 118 19.71 44.31 19.40
N ARG A 119 18.67 43.48 19.52
CA ARG A 119 18.70 42.07 19.12
C ARG A 119 18.13 41.93 17.72
N ILE A 120 18.46 40.83 17.06
CA ILE A 120 17.92 40.50 15.74
C ILE A 120 16.39 40.38 15.80
N ASN A 121 15.70 40.99 14.84
CA ASN A 121 14.26 40.83 14.63
C ASN A 121 13.98 40.21 13.27
N GLY A 122 12.72 39.79 13.04
CA GLY A 122 12.30 39.20 11.77
C GLY A 122 12.85 37.80 11.51
N VAL A 123 13.23 37.04 12.54
CA VAL A 123 13.66 35.64 12.40
C VAL A 123 12.77 34.72 13.23
N GLU A 124 11.88 34.01 12.54
CA GLU A 124 10.90 33.14 13.15
C GLU A 124 11.17 31.67 12.81
N LEU A 125 11.04 30.82 13.83
CA LEU A 125 11.03 29.37 13.66
C LEU A 125 9.57 28.93 13.65
N GLU A 126 9.12 28.42 12.51
CA GLU A 126 7.78 27.85 12.37
C GLU A 126 7.90 26.33 12.37
N GLU A 127 6.91 25.67 12.98
CA GLU A 127 6.79 24.23 12.93
C GLU A 127 6.37 23.78 11.53
N ASP A 128 7.01 22.72 11.07
CA ASP A 128 6.65 22.03 9.85
C ASP A 128 6.57 20.53 10.13
N THR A 129 5.97 19.79 9.22
CA THR A 129 5.82 18.35 9.34
C THR A 129 6.17 17.68 8.04
N ARG A 130 6.86 16.54 8.14
CA ARG A 130 7.11 15.64 7.01
C ARG A 130 6.51 14.28 7.32
N ARG A 131 5.67 13.80 6.41
CA ARG A 131 5.20 12.42 6.46
C ARG A 131 6.35 11.47 6.19
N TYR A 132 6.50 10.45 7.04
CA TYR A 132 7.56 9.46 7.01
C TYR A 132 6.98 8.05 7.07
N TYR A 133 7.55 7.16 6.26
CA TYR A 133 7.09 5.79 6.08
C TYR A 133 8.24 4.83 6.40
N PRO A 134 8.36 4.32 7.64
CA PRO A 134 9.51 3.52 8.08
C PRO A 134 9.73 2.24 7.26
N LYS A 135 8.67 1.71 6.65
CA LYS A 135 8.71 0.46 5.87
C LYS A 135 8.84 0.68 4.36
N SER A 136 8.99 1.93 3.91
CA SER A 136 9.34 2.30 2.53
C SER A 136 8.48 1.54 1.49
N ALA A 137 9.09 1.00 0.44
CA ALA A 137 8.44 0.34 -0.69
C ALA A 137 7.60 -0.88 -0.32
N SER A 138 7.83 -1.50 0.85
CA SER A 138 7.08 -2.71 1.25
C SER A 138 5.60 -2.45 1.52
N LEU A 139 5.24 -1.21 1.83
CA LEU A 139 3.88 -0.79 2.16
C LEU A 139 3.35 0.34 1.28
N ALA A 140 4.17 0.88 0.36
CA ALA A 140 3.81 2.05 -0.44
C ALA A 140 2.51 1.86 -1.26
N PRO A 141 2.24 0.70 -1.90
CA PRO A 141 0.99 0.49 -2.62
C PRO A 141 -0.26 0.41 -1.71
N LEU A 142 -0.09 0.02 -0.44
CA LEU A 142 -1.18 -0.04 0.53
C LEU A 142 -1.40 1.33 1.18
N LEU A 143 -0.36 1.88 1.80
CA LEU A 143 -0.46 3.15 2.52
C LEU A 143 -0.66 4.32 1.57
N GLY A 144 -0.05 4.25 0.39
CA GLY A 144 0.00 5.35 -0.56
C GLY A 144 1.01 6.40 -0.13
N ARG A 145 0.69 7.66 -0.42
CA ARG A 145 1.53 8.82 -0.09
C ARG A 145 0.69 10.09 0.05
N ILE A 146 1.31 11.14 0.57
CA ILE A 146 0.80 12.51 0.52
C ILE A 146 1.42 13.30 -0.64
N ASN A 147 0.76 14.37 -1.07
CA ASN A 147 1.28 15.34 -2.02
C ASN A 147 2.09 16.47 -1.32
N HIS A 148 2.51 17.47 -2.09
CA HIS A 148 3.27 18.62 -1.57
C HIS A 148 2.45 19.54 -0.65
N ASP A 149 1.12 19.50 -0.77
CA ASP A 149 0.16 20.22 0.07
C ASP A 149 -0.24 19.43 1.34
N LYS A 150 0.45 18.31 1.61
CA LYS A 150 0.21 17.41 2.74
C LYS A 150 -1.15 16.70 2.73
N GLN A 151 -1.77 16.60 1.56
CA GLN A 151 -3.01 15.86 1.37
C GLN A 151 -2.72 14.44 0.89
N GLY A 152 -3.46 13.46 1.38
CA GLY A 152 -3.44 12.09 0.89
C GLY A 152 -3.69 12.01 -0.61
N ALA A 153 -2.74 11.43 -1.34
CA ALA A 153 -2.76 11.33 -2.80
C ALA A 153 -3.16 9.93 -3.30
N SER A 154 -2.84 8.87 -2.54
CA SER A 154 -3.22 7.49 -2.86
C SER A 154 -3.34 6.62 -1.60
N GLY A 155 -3.84 5.39 -1.75
CA GLY A 155 -3.88 4.38 -0.69
C GLY A 155 -4.66 4.81 0.55
N ILE A 156 -4.25 4.30 1.72
CA ILE A 156 -4.81 4.65 3.04
C ILE A 156 -4.74 6.16 3.30
N GLU A 157 -3.66 6.84 2.91
CA GLU A 157 -3.54 8.30 3.08
C GLU A 157 -4.70 9.02 2.38
N ARG A 158 -5.07 8.63 1.16
CA ARG A 158 -6.20 9.23 0.43
C ARG A 158 -7.55 8.79 0.97
N GLU A 159 -7.74 7.50 1.20
CA GLU A 159 -9.02 6.92 1.63
C GLU A 159 -9.47 7.52 2.98
N PHE A 160 -8.52 7.67 3.90
CA PHE A 160 -8.80 8.13 5.26
C PHE A 160 -8.27 9.54 5.56
N GLU A 161 -8.07 10.37 4.53
CA GLU A 161 -7.62 11.77 4.66
C GLU A 161 -8.48 12.54 5.68
N HIS A 162 -9.79 12.34 5.65
CA HIS A 162 -10.74 13.01 6.54
C HIS A 162 -10.53 12.69 8.04
N ILE A 163 -9.91 11.54 8.35
CA ILE A 163 -9.55 11.12 9.70
C ILE A 163 -8.11 11.59 10.01
N LEU A 164 -7.19 11.40 9.07
CA LEU A 164 -5.74 11.59 9.27
C LEU A 164 -5.28 13.05 9.26
N ALA A 165 -5.93 13.94 8.49
CA ALA A 165 -5.45 15.30 8.23
C ALA A 165 -5.70 16.28 9.40
N GLY A 166 -6.75 16.04 10.19
CA GLY A 166 -7.20 16.99 11.21
C GLY A 166 -7.75 18.30 10.60
N GLN A 167 -7.63 19.41 11.32
CA GLN A 167 -8.07 20.74 10.86
C GLN A 167 -7.04 21.82 11.22
N ASN A 168 -6.66 22.63 10.23
CA ASN A 168 -5.78 23.77 10.44
C ASN A 168 -6.44 24.84 11.35
N GLY A 169 -5.61 25.44 12.22
CA GLY A 169 -5.97 26.64 12.97
C GLY A 169 -5.84 27.91 12.12
N ILE A 170 -6.46 29.01 12.58
CA ILE A 170 -6.38 30.33 11.95
C ILE A 170 -5.99 31.33 13.04
N LEU A 171 -4.88 32.03 12.82
CA LEU A 171 -4.42 33.16 13.62
C LEU A 171 -4.57 34.43 12.77
N GLN A 172 -5.40 35.36 13.20
CA GLN A 172 -5.55 36.66 12.57
C GLN A 172 -4.55 37.64 13.21
N LEU A 173 -3.74 38.28 12.36
CA LEU A 173 -2.78 39.31 12.76
C LEU A 173 -3.24 40.64 12.16
N ASN A 174 -3.43 41.66 13.00
CA ASN A 174 -3.79 42.99 12.54
C ASN A 174 -2.53 43.82 12.24
N PHE A 175 -2.58 44.58 11.15
CA PHE A 175 -1.50 45.47 10.71
C PHE A 175 -1.92 46.92 10.90
N ASP A 176 -1.02 47.73 11.42
CA ASP A 176 -1.08 49.18 11.35
C ASP A 176 -0.05 49.67 10.30
N GLN A 177 -0.47 50.55 9.40
CA GLN A 177 0.38 51.08 8.31
C GLN A 177 1.26 52.25 8.80
N GLU A 178 0.91 52.92 9.91
CA GLU A 178 1.64 54.09 10.41
C GLU A 178 2.80 53.72 11.34
N SER A 179 2.69 52.59 12.05
CA SER A 179 3.80 52.01 12.80
C SER A 179 4.57 51.03 11.93
N GLN A 180 5.88 51.25 11.76
CA GLN A 180 6.74 50.40 10.93
C GLN A 180 6.70 48.93 11.35
N GLY A 181 5.81 48.14 10.73
CA GLY A 181 5.85 46.68 10.71
C GLY A 181 5.57 45.96 12.03
N SER A 182 4.88 46.59 12.99
CA SER A 182 4.54 45.92 14.26
C SER A 182 3.18 45.20 14.16
N TYR A 183 3.17 43.89 14.40
CA TYR A 183 1.94 43.11 14.49
C TYR A 183 1.25 43.43 15.82
N PHE A 184 0.00 43.88 15.80
CA PHE A 184 -0.77 44.12 17.02
C PHE A 184 -1.85 43.05 17.19
N ASN A 185 -1.93 42.51 18.41
CA ASN A 185 -2.99 41.63 18.93
C ASN A 185 -3.33 40.44 18.03
N PRO A 186 -2.55 39.33 18.08
CA PRO A 186 -2.93 38.09 17.43
C PRO A 186 -4.26 37.58 18.01
N VAL A 187 -5.30 37.48 17.18
CA VAL A 187 -6.59 36.89 17.56
C VAL A 187 -6.66 35.49 16.97
N MET A 188 -6.77 34.48 17.85
CA MET A 188 -6.93 33.10 17.41
C MET A 188 -8.40 32.84 17.07
N THR A 189 -8.72 32.83 15.78
CA THR A 189 -10.09 32.65 15.29
C THR A 189 -10.48 31.18 15.20
N LYS A 190 -9.51 30.27 14.99
CA LYS A 190 -9.74 28.82 14.96
C LYS A 190 -8.56 28.06 15.56
N LYS A 191 -8.83 27.15 16.51
CA LYS A 191 -7.81 26.23 17.07
C LYS A 191 -7.48 25.11 16.08
N VAL A 192 -6.22 24.69 16.07
CA VAL A 192 -5.80 23.47 15.36
C VAL A 192 -6.44 22.25 16.01
N LYS A 193 -6.87 21.28 15.19
CA LYS A 193 -7.29 19.95 15.63
C LYS A 193 -6.39 18.92 14.96
N HIS A 194 -5.75 18.06 15.74
CA HIS A 194 -4.94 16.99 15.18
C HIS A 194 -5.83 15.92 14.54
N GLY A 195 -5.30 15.26 13.50
CA GLY A 195 -5.93 14.06 12.96
C GLY A 195 -5.83 12.90 13.93
N GLU A 196 -6.62 11.88 13.68
CA GLU A 196 -6.68 10.67 14.50
C GLU A 196 -5.79 9.57 13.93
N ASN A 197 -5.34 8.68 14.81
CA ASN A 197 -4.55 7.51 14.40
C ASN A 197 -5.47 6.42 13.86
N ILE A 198 -4.98 5.69 12.86
CA ILE A 198 -5.63 4.50 12.34
C ILE A 198 -4.76 3.28 12.62
N GLU A 199 -5.36 2.23 13.16
CA GLU A 199 -4.72 0.95 13.37
C GLU A 199 -5.14 -0.05 12.30
N LEU A 200 -4.16 -0.54 11.54
CA LEU A 200 -4.37 -1.60 10.56
C LEU A 200 -4.15 -2.98 11.19
N THR A 201 -4.76 -4.00 10.60
CA THR A 201 -4.53 -5.42 10.94
C THR A 201 -3.19 -5.95 10.41
N ILE A 202 -2.46 -5.16 9.62
CA ILE A 202 -1.18 -5.54 9.01
C ILE A 202 -0.13 -5.84 10.08
N ASP A 203 0.41 -7.06 10.04
CA ASP A 203 1.61 -7.43 10.77
C ASP A 203 2.84 -7.04 9.94
N SER A 204 3.66 -6.13 10.48
CA SER A 204 4.80 -5.59 9.73
C SER A 204 5.92 -6.59 9.45
N ASN A 205 6.03 -7.67 10.25
CA ASN A 205 7.01 -8.74 10.04
C ASN A 205 6.52 -9.68 8.95
N ILE A 206 5.24 -10.08 9.00
CA ILE A 206 4.61 -10.89 7.94
C ILE A 206 4.64 -10.13 6.60
N GLN A 207 4.30 -8.84 6.60
CA GLN A 207 4.39 -7.96 5.44
C GLN A 207 5.81 -7.94 4.84
N TYR A 208 6.84 -7.79 5.68
CA TYR A 208 8.24 -7.76 5.24
C TYR A 208 8.65 -9.07 4.55
N HIS A 209 8.38 -10.22 5.18
CA HIS A 209 8.74 -11.52 4.61
C HIS A 209 8.00 -11.83 3.32
N ALA A 210 6.71 -11.48 3.26
CA ALA A 210 5.90 -11.62 2.04
C ALA A 210 6.41 -10.70 0.92
N TYR A 211 6.72 -9.43 1.21
CA TYR A 211 7.30 -8.49 0.25
C TYR A 211 8.65 -8.96 -0.28
N ALA A 212 9.55 -9.39 0.61
CA ALA A 212 10.86 -9.90 0.20
C ALA A 212 10.75 -11.13 -0.72
N ALA A 213 9.83 -12.05 -0.42
CA ALA A 213 9.59 -13.23 -1.26
C ALA A 213 9.03 -12.84 -2.64
N ILE A 214 8.06 -11.93 -2.69
CA ILE A 214 7.45 -11.44 -3.94
C ILE A 214 8.48 -10.71 -4.79
N LYS A 215 9.22 -9.75 -4.22
CA LYS A 215 10.28 -9.01 -4.91
C LYS A 215 11.32 -9.97 -5.51
N LYS A 216 11.83 -10.90 -4.69
CA LYS A 216 12.80 -11.91 -5.14
C LYS A 216 12.24 -12.74 -6.29
N SER A 217 10.98 -13.16 -6.20
CA SER A 217 10.34 -13.98 -7.21
C SER A 217 10.13 -13.25 -8.54
N VAL A 218 9.65 -12.00 -8.47
CA VAL A 218 9.45 -11.16 -9.67
C VAL A 218 10.78 -10.95 -10.39
N THR A 219 11.85 -10.59 -9.66
CA THR A 219 13.18 -10.43 -10.25
C THR A 219 13.72 -11.74 -10.81
N TYR A 220 13.63 -12.83 -10.05
CA TYR A 220 14.16 -14.14 -10.43
C TYR A 220 13.47 -14.70 -11.69
N HIS A 221 12.15 -14.54 -11.79
CA HIS A 221 11.37 -15.01 -12.93
C HIS A 221 11.26 -13.98 -14.07
N ASN A 222 11.87 -12.80 -13.92
CA ASN A 222 11.68 -11.66 -14.82
C ASN A 222 10.19 -11.40 -15.13
N ALA A 223 9.36 -11.49 -14.09
CA ALA A 223 7.92 -11.24 -14.18
C ALA A 223 7.66 -9.73 -14.29
N ASP A 224 6.51 -9.34 -14.84
CA ASP A 224 6.14 -7.94 -14.97
C ASP A 224 5.73 -7.34 -13.62
N SER A 225 5.04 -8.13 -12.79
CA SER A 225 4.70 -7.76 -11.42
C SER A 225 4.36 -8.99 -10.58
N GLY A 226 4.20 -8.78 -9.27
CA GLY A 226 3.78 -9.81 -8.32
C GLY A 226 3.02 -9.22 -7.15
N SER A 227 2.08 -10.00 -6.63
CA SER A 227 1.22 -9.61 -5.52
C SER A 227 0.93 -10.77 -4.60
N ALA A 228 0.73 -10.48 -3.32
CA ALA A 228 0.27 -11.45 -2.35
C ALA A 228 -0.65 -10.81 -1.32
N ILE A 229 -1.56 -11.61 -0.78
CA ILE A 229 -2.35 -11.26 0.41
C ILE A 229 -2.29 -12.44 1.38
N ILE A 230 -2.15 -12.14 2.66
CA ILE A 230 -2.13 -13.13 3.75
C ILE A 230 -3.24 -12.78 4.73
N LEU A 231 -4.07 -13.76 5.06
CA LEU A 231 -5.24 -13.63 5.91
C LEU A 231 -5.12 -14.54 7.14
N ALA A 232 -5.64 -14.07 8.27
CA ALA A 232 -5.96 -14.88 9.42
C ALA A 232 -7.38 -15.47 9.29
N PRO A 233 -7.74 -16.52 10.08
CA PRO A 233 -9.04 -17.18 9.96
C PRO A 233 -10.22 -16.26 10.27
N ASN A 234 -10.04 -15.26 11.12
CA ASN A 234 -11.05 -14.25 11.46
C ASN A 234 -11.28 -13.18 10.36
N GLY A 235 -10.58 -13.28 9.22
CA GLY A 235 -10.68 -12.32 8.12
C GLY A 235 -9.72 -11.13 8.21
N GLU A 236 -8.90 -11.03 9.26
CA GLU A 236 -7.88 -9.98 9.34
C GLU A 236 -6.83 -10.14 8.23
N ILE A 237 -6.51 -9.03 7.58
CA ILE A 237 -5.46 -8.96 6.57
C ILE A 237 -4.14 -8.73 7.28
N LEU A 238 -3.27 -9.74 7.28
CA LEU A 238 -1.97 -9.68 7.94
C LEU A 238 -0.89 -9.07 7.03
N ALA A 239 -1.03 -9.26 5.71
CA ALA A 239 -0.16 -8.64 4.72
C ALA A 239 -0.89 -8.40 3.40
N MET A 240 -0.57 -7.30 2.73
CA MET A 240 -1.04 -6.94 1.39
C MET A 240 0.13 -6.37 0.58
N VAL A 241 0.66 -7.18 -0.33
CA VAL A 241 1.96 -6.97 -0.97
C VAL A 241 1.79 -6.78 -2.46
N ASN A 242 2.51 -5.80 -3.01
CA ASN A 242 2.63 -5.57 -4.45
C ASN A 242 4.08 -5.23 -4.80
N TYR A 243 4.56 -5.69 -5.94
CA TYR A 243 5.86 -5.35 -6.51
C TYR A 243 5.73 -5.29 -8.05
N PRO A 244 6.34 -4.29 -8.75
CA PRO A 244 7.22 -3.23 -8.24
C PRO A 244 6.52 -2.23 -7.31
N ALA A 245 7.31 -1.55 -6.48
CA ALA A 245 6.85 -0.52 -5.55
C ALA A 245 7.95 0.54 -5.32
N ASP A 246 7.56 1.81 -5.23
CA ASP A 246 8.46 2.95 -4.99
C ASP A 246 8.59 3.24 -3.48
N ASP A 247 9.64 3.97 -3.10
CA ASP A 247 9.76 4.52 -1.74
C ASP A 247 8.95 5.83 -1.61
N PRO A 248 7.93 5.90 -0.73
CA PRO A 248 7.14 7.12 -0.52
C PRO A 248 7.90 8.23 0.22
N ASN A 249 9.06 7.93 0.81
CA ASN A 249 9.95 8.93 1.40
C ASN A 249 10.80 9.66 0.34
N GLU A 250 10.97 9.05 -0.84
CA GLU A 250 11.72 9.61 -1.98
C GLU A 250 10.81 10.49 -2.85
N LYS A 251 11.18 11.77 -2.99
CA LYS A 251 10.37 12.78 -3.68
C LYS A 251 10.66 12.89 -5.18
N SER A 252 11.84 12.44 -5.62
CA SER A 252 12.33 12.55 -7.00
C SER A 252 11.75 11.49 -7.93
N THR A 253 11.35 10.34 -7.39
CA THR A 253 10.85 9.19 -8.14
C THR A 253 9.38 8.98 -7.84
N TYR A 254 8.51 9.25 -8.82
CA TYR A 254 7.10 8.90 -8.73
C TYR A 254 6.67 8.17 -10.00
N ASN A 255 6.31 6.90 -9.85
CA ASN A 255 5.61 6.14 -10.88
C ASN A 255 4.27 5.64 -10.32
N ALA A 256 3.16 6.13 -10.88
CA ALA A 256 1.81 5.74 -10.45
C ALA A 256 1.59 4.21 -10.47
N GLU A 257 2.19 3.48 -11.43
CA GLU A 257 2.09 2.02 -11.51
C GLU A 257 2.76 1.29 -10.33
N ASN A 258 3.73 1.92 -9.69
CA ASN A 258 4.42 1.40 -8.51
C ASN A 258 3.64 1.67 -7.21
N TYR A 259 2.56 2.46 -7.25
CA TYR A 259 1.61 2.64 -6.14
C TYR A 259 0.30 1.88 -6.36
N ARG A 260 0.13 1.23 -7.52
CA ARG A 260 -1.07 0.44 -7.83
C ARG A 260 -1.19 -0.79 -6.94
N ASN A 261 -2.28 -0.87 -6.17
CA ASN A 261 -2.60 -2.01 -5.33
C ASN A 261 -3.30 -3.12 -6.12
N ARG A 262 -2.50 -3.93 -6.84
CA ARG A 262 -2.95 -5.02 -7.71
C ARG A 262 -3.72 -6.13 -7.00
N VAL A 263 -3.64 -6.20 -5.67
CA VAL A 263 -4.47 -7.12 -4.85
C VAL A 263 -5.96 -6.73 -4.95
N LEU A 264 -6.26 -5.44 -4.95
CA LEU A 264 -7.63 -4.90 -4.94
C LEU A 264 -8.08 -4.36 -6.31
N SER A 265 -7.17 -3.73 -7.06
CA SER A 265 -7.51 -2.98 -8.28
C SER A 265 -7.67 -3.84 -9.53
N ASP A 266 -7.00 -4.99 -9.57
CA ASP A 266 -6.89 -5.79 -10.79
C ASP A 266 -7.94 -6.90 -10.80
N LYS A 267 -8.76 -6.90 -11.86
CA LYS A 267 -9.64 -8.02 -12.18
C LYS A 267 -8.92 -9.04 -13.06
N VAL A 268 -9.00 -10.31 -12.66
CA VAL A 268 -8.31 -11.42 -13.32
C VAL A 268 -9.19 -12.67 -13.30
N GLU A 269 -9.00 -13.56 -14.26
CA GLU A 269 -9.53 -14.92 -14.16
C GLU A 269 -8.68 -15.73 -13.16
N PRO A 270 -9.28 -16.33 -12.12
CA PRO A 270 -8.56 -17.07 -11.08
C PRO A 270 -8.04 -18.45 -11.55
N GLY A 271 -8.56 -18.94 -12.69
CA GLY A 271 -8.21 -20.23 -13.27
C GLY A 271 -8.36 -21.39 -12.30
N SER A 272 -7.45 -22.37 -12.38
CA SER A 272 -7.57 -23.62 -11.62
C SER A 272 -7.61 -23.48 -10.09
N THR A 273 -7.37 -22.29 -9.52
CA THR A 273 -7.62 -22.02 -8.09
C THR A 273 -9.10 -22.12 -7.71
N MET A 274 -10.02 -22.12 -8.67
CA MET A 274 -11.46 -22.29 -8.43
C MET A 274 -11.95 -23.73 -8.33
N LYS A 275 -11.18 -24.70 -8.83
CA LYS A 275 -11.56 -26.13 -8.83
C LYS A 275 -11.96 -26.68 -7.46
N PRO A 276 -11.31 -26.29 -6.34
CA PRO A 276 -11.73 -26.77 -5.04
C PRO A 276 -13.17 -26.40 -4.71
N PHE A 277 -13.64 -25.22 -5.11
CA PHE A 277 -15.03 -24.80 -4.87
C PHE A 277 -16.03 -25.58 -5.70
N THR A 278 -15.68 -25.94 -6.94
CA THR A 278 -16.49 -26.88 -7.75
C THR A 278 -16.61 -28.25 -7.10
N MET A 279 -15.51 -28.78 -6.56
CA MET A 279 -15.53 -30.06 -5.86
C MET A 279 -16.28 -29.97 -4.52
N LEU A 280 -16.12 -28.86 -3.79
CA LEU A 280 -16.88 -28.58 -2.57
C LEU A 280 -18.37 -28.58 -2.83
N LEU A 281 -18.84 -27.77 -3.79
CA LEU A 281 -20.27 -27.69 -4.11
C LEU A 281 -20.84 -29.06 -4.52
N ALA A 282 -20.10 -29.82 -5.35
CA ALA A 282 -20.53 -31.15 -5.74
C ALA A 282 -20.59 -32.14 -4.57
N LEU A 283 -19.63 -32.08 -3.64
CA LEU A 283 -19.63 -32.94 -2.46
C LEU A 283 -20.74 -32.55 -1.49
N ASP A 284 -20.92 -31.25 -1.26
CA ASP A 284 -21.92 -30.68 -0.35
C ASP A 284 -23.35 -31.01 -0.80
N GLN A 285 -23.60 -31.05 -2.11
CA GLN A 285 -24.87 -31.46 -2.70
C GLN A 285 -25.01 -32.99 -2.89
N GLY A 286 -24.06 -33.78 -2.41
CA GLY A 286 -24.07 -35.25 -2.56
C GLY A 286 -23.95 -35.74 -4.01
N LYS A 287 -23.42 -34.92 -4.94
CA LYS A 287 -23.20 -35.28 -6.35
C LYS A 287 -21.93 -36.07 -6.59
N ILE A 288 -21.03 -36.08 -5.59
CA ILE A 288 -19.83 -36.90 -5.51
C ILE A 288 -19.67 -37.42 -4.07
N ARG A 289 -18.89 -38.48 -3.88
CA ARG A 289 -18.51 -39.01 -2.55
C ARG A 289 -17.08 -38.61 -2.15
N ALA A 290 -16.23 -38.30 -3.13
CA ALA A 290 -14.81 -37.98 -2.95
C ALA A 290 -14.02 -39.07 -2.21
N THR A 291 -14.40 -40.34 -2.43
CA THR A 291 -13.72 -41.53 -1.93
C THR A 291 -12.68 -42.03 -2.93
N GLU A 292 -11.80 -42.95 -2.51
CA GLU A 292 -10.74 -43.49 -3.39
C GLU A 292 -11.30 -44.48 -4.44
N ASP A 293 -12.50 -45.03 -4.21
CA ASP A 293 -13.23 -45.91 -5.15
C ASP A 293 -14.13 -45.13 -6.14
N GLU A 294 -14.38 -43.84 -5.93
CA GLU A 294 -15.15 -43.03 -6.88
C GLU A 294 -14.25 -42.63 -8.08
N LEU A 295 -14.55 -43.19 -9.24
CA LEU A 295 -13.80 -42.97 -10.48
C LEU A 295 -14.61 -42.14 -11.48
N ILE A 296 -14.02 -41.03 -11.92
CA ILE A 296 -14.58 -40.13 -12.95
C ILE A 296 -13.97 -40.47 -14.31
N ASP A 297 -14.82 -40.82 -15.29
CA ASP A 297 -14.40 -41.06 -16.67
C ASP A 297 -13.94 -39.77 -17.35
N VAL A 298 -12.74 -39.81 -17.92
CA VAL A 298 -12.10 -38.71 -18.65
C VAL A 298 -11.66 -39.13 -20.05
N THR A 299 -12.20 -40.23 -20.58
CA THR A 299 -11.93 -40.72 -21.94
C THR A 299 -12.72 -40.00 -23.02
N LYS A 300 -13.84 -39.37 -22.68
CA LYS A 300 -14.74 -38.68 -23.62
C LYS A 300 -14.56 -37.17 -23.57
N ARG A 301 -14.57 -36.53 -24.74
CA ARG A 301 -14.58 -35.07 -24.87
C ARG A 301 -15.87 -34.50 -24.25
N ILE A 302 -15.76 -33.39 -23.52
CA ILE A 302 -16.92 -32.61 -23.05
C ILE A 302 -16.78 -31.17 -23.56
N GLY A 303 -17.73 -30.75 -24.40
CA GLY A 303 -17.63 -29.47 -25.11
C GLY A 303 -16.37 -29.39 -25.97
N HIS A 304 -15.58 -28.33 -25.82
CA HIS A 304 -14.31 -28.16 -26.54
C HIS A 304 -13.10 -28.77 -25.83
N ILE A 305 -13.27 -29.35 -24.63
CA ILE A 305 -12.16 -29.88 -23.84
C ILE A 305 -11.95 -31.36 -24.17
N LYS A 306 -10.80 -31.64 -24.76
CA LYS A 306 -10.39 -32.99 -25.19
C LYS A 306 -9.76 -33.77 -24.02
N PRO A 307 -9.85 -35.11 -24.03
CA PRO A 307 -9.01 -35.97 -23.19
C PRO A 307 -7.52 -35.67 -23.38
N ASP A 308 -6.73 -35.77 -22.31
CA ASP A 308 -5.28 -35.59 -22.38
C ASP A 308 -4.52 -36.87 -22.79
N GLY A 309 -5.23 -37.99 -22.89
CA GLY A 309 -4.69 -39.32 -23.24
C GLY A 309 -3.90 -40.00 -22.12
N LYS A 310 -3.68 -39.34 -20.98
CA LYS A 310 -2.83 -39.85 -19.87
C LYS A 310 -3.62 -40.66 -18.86
N TYR A 311 -4.90 -40.38 -18.72
CA TYR A 311 -5.79 -41.04 -17.76
C TYR A 311 -7.05 -41.52 -18.48
N LYS A 312 -7.54 -42.71 -18.10
CA LYS A 312 -8.87 -43.18 -18.49
C LYS A 312 -9.92 -42.75 -17.47
N GLN A 313 -9.61 -42.96 -16.19
CA GLN A 313 -10.44 -42.59 -15.06
C GLN A 313 -9.59 -41.93 -13.97
N MET A 314 -10.21 -41.09 -13.14
CA MET A 314 -9.53 -40.36 -12.07
C MET A 314 -10.40 -40.24 -10.84
N THR A 315 -9.81 -40.39 -9.65
CA THR A 315 -10.45 -40.00 -8.39
C THR A 315 -10.50 -38.48 -8.26
N ILE A 316 -11.39 -37.97 -7.40
CA ILE A 316 -11.48 -36.52 -7.09
C ILE A 316 -10.12 -35.98 -6.59
N LYS A 317 -9.45 -36.75 -5.73
CA LYS A 317 -8.08 -36.47 -5.28
C LYS A 317 -7.10 -36.30 -6.44
N LYS A 318 -7.15 -37.21 -7.42
CA LYS A 318 -6.28 -37.15 -8.60
C LYS A 318 -6.61 -35.95 -9.50
N ILE A 319 -7.89 -35.63 -9.66
CA ILE A 319 -8.34 -34.45 -10.42
C ILE A 319 -7.78 -33.17 -9.80
N LEU A 320 -7.86 -33.01 -8.48
CA LEU A 320 -7.28 -31.87 -7.77
C LEU A 320 -5.75 -31.88 -7.85
N GLN A 321 -5.11 -33.01 -7.53
CA GLN A 321 -3.66 -33.21 -7.54
C GLN A 321 -3.03 -32.79 -8.88
N LYS A 322 -3.61 -33.27 -9.99
CA LYS A 322 -3.12 -33.02 -11.36
C LYS A 322 -3.75 -31.80 -12.02
N SER A 323 -4.68 -31.12 -11.34
CA SER A 323 -5.41 -29.98 -11.88
C SER A 323 -6.11 -30.32 -13.20
N HIS A 324 -6.82 -31.44 -13.28
CA HIS A 324 -7.37 -31.94 -14.54
C HIS A 324 -8.66 -31.20 -14.95
N ASN A 325 -8.64 -30.46 -16.06
CA ASN A 325 -9.78 -29.65 -16.53
C ASN A 325 -10.99 -30.53 -16.89
N LEU A 326 -10.78 -31.57 -17.70
CA LEU A 326 -11.88 -32.42 -18.15
C LEU A 326 -12.56 -33.16 -17.00
N GLY A 327 -11.79 -33.59 -15.99
CA GLY A 327 -12.35 -34.20 -14.78
C GLY A 327 -13.17 -33.22 -13.95
N THR A 328 -12.73 -31.96 -13.86
CA THR A 328 -13.48 -30.88 -13.21
C THR A 328 -14.79 -30.60 -13.93
N ILE A 329 -14.74 -30.54 -15.26
CA ILE A 329 -15.92 -30.31 -16.10
C ILE A 329 -16.91 -31.45 -15.96
N ASN A 330 -16.45 -32.71 -15.98
CA ASN A 330 -17.32 -33.87 -15.80
C ASN A 330 -18.11 -33.78 -14.49
N VAL A 331 -17.44 -33.45 -13.37
CA VAL A 331 -18.13 -33.22 -12.08
C VAL A 331 -19.11 -32.04 -12.18
N SER A 332 -18.73 -30.95 -12.84
CA SER A 332 -19.61 -29.78 -13.00
C SER A 332 -20.86 -30.04 -13.84
N GLU A 333 -20.90 -31.10 -14.66
CA GLU A 333 -22.13 -31.45 -15.40
C GLU A 333 -23.23 -31.94 -14.47
N ARG A 334 -22.89 -32.38 -13.26
CA ARG A 334 -23.83 -32.80 -12.21
C ARG A 334 -24.42 -31.62 -11.45
N LEU A 335 -23.92 -30.40 -11.69
CA LEU A 335 -24.33 -29.15 -11.05
C LEU A 335 -25.18 -28.31 -12.01
N ASN A 336 -26.21 -27.67 -11.48
CA ASN A 336 -26.98 -26.68 -12.21
C ASN A 336 -26.30 -25.29 -12.15
N LYS A 337 -26.69 -24.38 -13.06
CA LYS A 337 -26.05 -23.07 -13.19
C LYS A 337 -26.36 -22.14 -12.00
N GLU A 338 -27.60 -22.21 -11.51
CA GLU A 338 -28.10 -21.35 -10.44
C GLU A 338 -27.35 -21.63 -9.12
N ASP A 339 -27.16 -22.89 -8.75
CA ASP A 339 -26.43 -23.29 -7.55
C ASP A 339 -24.96 -22.83 -7.59
N MET A 340 -24.31 -22.97 -8.76
CA MET A 340 -22.97 -22.45 -8.97
C MET A 340 -22.93 -20.93 -8.81
N TYR A 341 -23.86 -20.20 -9.43
CA TYR A 341 -23.92 -18.74 -9.31
C TYR A 341 -24.16 -18.30 -7.86
N ASN A 342 -25.17 -18.87 -7.19
CA ASN A 342 -25.52 -18.53 -5.82
C ASN A 342 -24.37 -18.83 -4.86
N THR A 343 -23.68 -19.95 -5.05
CA THR A 343 -22.51 -20.32 -4.24
C THR A 343 -21.35 -19.36 -4.46
N TRP A 344 -21.02 -19.01 -5.72
CA TRP A 344 -19.91 -18.09 -6.01
C TRP A 344 -20.21 -16.66 -5.54
N LYS A 345 -21.48 -16.25 -5.60
CA LYS A 345 -21.96 -14.99 -5.03
C LYS A 345 -21.83 -14.98 -3.50
N LYS A 346 -22.17 -16.09 -2.81
CA LYS A 346 -21.95 -16.25 -1.36
C LYS A 346 -20.46 -16.23 -0.97
N LEU A 347 -19.59 -16.79 -1.81
CA LEU A 347 -18.12 -16.68 -1.67
C LEU A 347 -17.62 -15.22 -1.75
N GLY A 348 -18.43 -14.31 -2.32
CA GLY A 348 -18.15 -12.87 -2.41
C GLY A 348 -17.68 -12.41 -3.80
N PHE A 349 -17.76 -13.25 -4.83
CA PHE A 349 -17.38 -12.86 -6.18
C PHE A 349 -18.40 -11.93 -6.83
N GLY A 350 -17.90 -10.95 -7.60
CA GLY A 350 -18.73 -9.96 -8.28
C GLY A 350 -19.27 -8.84 -7.38
N ARG A 351 -18.75 -8.71 -6.14
CA ARG A 351 -19.13 -7.66 -5.18
C ARG A 351 -17.88 -7.05 -4.52
N PRO A 352 -17.88 -5.74 -4.22
CA PRO A 352 -16.80 -5.13 -3.46
C PRO A 352 -16.75 -5.70 -2.03
N LEU A 353 -15.54 -5.83 -1.48
CA LEU A 353 -15.28 -6.24 -0.10
C LEU A 353 -15.35 -5.05 0.87
N GLY A 354 -15.20 -3.82 0.36
CA GLY A 354 -15.31 -2.59 1.15
C GLY A 354 -14.03 -2.25 1.92
N LEU A 355 -12.86 -2.71 1.44
CA LEU A 355 -11.60 -2.52 2.16
C LEU A 355 -11.01 -1.12 1.94
N ILE A 356 -10.89 -0.74 0.66
CA ILE A 356 -10.47 0.59 0.22
C ILE A 356 -11.35 0.93 -0.99
N PRO A 357 -12.59 1.39 -0.76
CA PRO A 357 -13.59 1.59 -1.82
C PRO A 357 -13.11 2.43 -3.00
N SER A 358 -12.21 3.40 -2.77
CA SER A 358 -11.70 4.26 -3.84
C SER A 358 -10.87 3.55 -4.92
N ILE A 359 -10.32 2.36 -4.63
CA ILE A 359 -9.45 1.61 -5.55
C ILE A 359 -9.90 0.17 -5.82
N GLU A 360 -10.94 -0.28 -5.11
CA GLU A 360 -11.35 -1.69 -5.15
C GLU A 360 -12.16 -2.01 -6.40
N ASN A 361 -11.72 -3.02 -7.15
CA ASN A 361 -12.47 -3.57 -8.26
C ASN A 361 -13.33 -4.75 -7.78
N SER A 362 -14.64 -4.70 -8.01
CA SER A 362 -15.58 -5.76 -7.62
C SER A 362 -15.44 -7.05 -8.43
N GLY A 363 -14.63 -7.05 -9.50
CA GLY A 363 -14.62 -8.11 -10.48
C GLY A 363 -15.94 -8.17 -11.24
N SER A 364 -16.30 -9.34 -11.74
CA SER A 364 -17.57 -9.61 -12.42
C SER A 364 -18.02 -11.04 -12.18
N LEU A 365 -19.32 -11.26 -12.02
CA LEU A 365 -19.96 -12.57 -12.05
C LEU A 365 -21.30 -12.39 -12.76
N ARG A 366 -21.39 -12.78 -14.05
CA ARG A 366 -22.63 -12.65 -14.82
C ARG A 366 -23.74 -13.47 -14.17
N HIS A 367 -24.99 -13.02 -14.27
CA HIS A 367 -26.15 -13.79 -13.79
C HIS A 367 -26.27 -15.12 -14.54
N PHE A 368 -26.71 -16.18 -13.87
CA PHE A 368 -26.71 -17.54 -14.43
C PHE A 368 -27.62 -17.72 -15.64
N ASP A 369 -28.69 -16.92 -15.75
CA ASP A 369 -29.62 -16.95 -16.89
C ASP A 369 -28.92 -16.65 -18.22
N SER A 370 -27.84 -15.87 -18.18
CA SER A 370 -27.08 -15.51 -19.39
C SER A 370 -26.03 -16.56 -19.76
N TRP A 371 -25.86 -17.63 -18.98
CA TRP A 371 -24.76 -18.59 -19.17
C TRP A 371 -25.13 -19.64 -20.20
N GLY A 372 -24.30 -19.84 -21.21
CA GLY A 372 -24.30 -21.06 -22.00
C GLY A 372 -23.74 -22.26 -21.22
N LEU A 373 -23.81 -23.46 -21.80
CA LEU A 373 -23.09 -24.62 -21.24
C LEU A 373 -21.57 -24.39 -21.22
N ALA A 374 -21.04 -23.68 -22.21
CA ALA A 374 -19.63 -23.31 -22.27
C ALA A 374 -19.22 -22.49 -21.03
N ASP A 375 -20.01 -21.46 -20.67
CA ASP A 375 -19.78 -20.62 -19.49
C ASP A 375 -19.78 -21.43 -18.19
N LYS A 376 -20.77 -22.30 -17.99
CA LYS A 376 -20.82 -23.20 -16.81
C LYS A 376 -19.54 -24.03 -16.70
N ARG A 377 -19.11 -24.62 -17.83
CA ARG A 377 -17.91 -25.46 -17.90
C ARG A 377 -16.65 -24.65 -17.61
N THR A 378 -16.47 -23.48 -18.22
CA THR A 378 -15.29 -22.62 -18.02
C THR A 378 -15.24 -22.04 -16.60
N LEU A 379 -16.38 -21.70 -16.01
CA LEU A 379 -16.47 -21.27 -14.61
C LEU A 379 -15.97 -22.35 -13.64
N SER A 380 -16.29 -23.62 -13.92
CA SER A 380 -15.94 -24.76 -13.05
C SER A 380 -14.43 -24.88 -12.79
N PHE A 381 -13.60 -24.35 -13.72
CA PHE A 381 -12.15 -24.28 -13.58
C PHE A 381 -11.60 -22.85 -13.63
N GLY A 382 -12.45 -21.85 -13.37
CA GLY A 382 -12.09 -20.48 -13.01
C GLY A 382 -11.81 -19.51 -14.16
N HIS A 383 -12.40 -19.73 -15.33
CA HIS A 383 -12.44 -18.73 -16.41
C HIS A 383 -13.83 -18.10 -16.51
N GLY A 384 -14.06 -17.28 -17.55
CA GLY A 384 -15.35 -16.68 -17.88
C GLY A 384 -16.53 -17.61 -17.57
N PRO A 385 -17.62 -17.11 -16.98
CA PRO A 385 -18.14 -15.75 -17.01
C PRO A 385 -17.76 -14.89 -15.79
N MET A 386 -16.64 -15.18 -15.12
CA MET A 386 -16.23 -14.50 -13.90
C MET A 386 -14.80 -13.93 -13.95
N GLU A 387 -14.64 -12.70 -13.47
CA GLU A 387 -13.35 -12.10 -13.11
C GLU A 387 -13.37 -11.73 -11.62
N THR A 388 -12.22 -11.83 -10.94
CA THR A 388 -12.09 -11.54 -9.50
C THR A 388 -10.84 -10.71 -9.24
N ASN A 389 -10.78 -10.01 -8.12
CA ASN A 389 -9.52 -9.52 -7.58
C ASN A 389 -8.84 -10.58 -6.68
N LEU A 390 -7.58 -10.37 -6.28
CA LEU A 390 -6.82 -11.35 -5.51
C LEU A 390 -7.33 -11.47 -4.05
N ALA A 391 -7.83 -10.38 -3.47
CA ALA A 391 -8.41 -10.39 -2.13
C ALA A 391 -9.69 -11.25 -2.05
N GLN A 392 -10.57 -11.15 -3.05
CA GLN A 392 -11.78 -11.98 -3.18
C GLN A 392 -11.41 -13.46 -3.27
N LEU A 393 -10.41 -13.81 -4.09
CA LEU A 393 -9.92 -15.19 -4.18
C LEU A 393 -9.37 -15.69 -2.83
N ALA A 394 -8.58 -14.87 -2.13
CA ALA A 394 -8.04 -15.24 -0.82
C ALA A 394 -9.16 -15.40 0.23
N ARG A 395 -10.14 -14.49 0.24
CA ARG A 395 -11.31 -14.54 1.12
C ARG A 395 -12.10 -15.83 0.91
N ALA A 396 -12.31 -16.25 -0.34
CA ALA A 396 -13.03 -17.48 -0.63
C ALA A 396 -12.35 -18.71 -0.02
N TYR A 397 -11.02 -18.73 0.11
CA TYR A 397 -10.29 -19.82 0.76
C TYR A 397 -10.43 -19.84 2.29
N LEU A 398 -10.99 -18.81 2.91
CA LEU A 398 -11.28 -18.81 4.35
C LEU A 398 -12.29 -19.89 4.76
N VAL A 399 -13.08 -20.44 3.82
CA VAL A 399 -13.95 -21.60 4.09
C VAL A 399 -13.18 -22.73 4.74
N PHE A 400 -11.95 -23.00 4.28
CA PHE A 400 -11.12 -24.09 4.79
C PHE A 400 -10.62 -23.82 6.22
N ALA A 401 -10.54 -22.56 6.63
CA ALA A 401 -10.13 -22.17 7.98
C ALA A 401 -11.31 -21.99 8.95
N ASN A 402 -12.55 -22.02 8.44
CA ASN A 402 -13.75 -21.68 9.19
C ASN A 402 -14.90 -22.66 8.91
N GLU A 403 -14.58 -23.94 8.68
CA GLU A 403 -15.56 -25.03 8.62
C GLU A 403 -16.71 -24.78 7.61
N GLY A 404 -16.38 -24.15 6.47
CA GLY A 404 -17.33 -23.84 5.40
C GLY A 404 -17.94 -22.43 5.48
N SER A 405 -17.64 -21.65 6.52
CA SER A 405 -18.08 -20.27 6.67
C SER A 405 -17.04 -19.26 6.19
N ILE A 406 -17.46 -18.03 5.88
CA ILE A 406 -16.57 -16.96 5.42
C ILE A 406 -16.84 -15.67 6.20
N PRO A 407 -15.87 -15.16 6.96
CA PRO A 407 -16.00 -13.86 7.59
C PRO A 407 -15.81 -12.70 6.58
N PRO A 408 -16.24 -11.47 6.92
CA PRO A 408 -15.78 -10.29 6.19
C PRO A 408 -14.25 -10.12 6.35
N LEU A 409 -13.61 -9.48 5.37
CA LEU A 409 -12.21 -9.10 5.53
C LEU A 409 -12.09 -7.84 6.39
N LYS A 410 -11.07 -7.80 7.24
CA LYS A 410 -10.78 -6.67 8.15
C LYS A 410 -9.42 -6.10 7.80
N LEU A 411 -9.38 -4.82 7.45
CA LEU A 411 -8.14 -4.05 7.26
C LEU A 411 -7.85 -3.13 8.44
N LEU A 412 -8.90 -2.61 9.08
CA LEU A 412 -8.83 -1.77 10.27
C LEU A 412 -9.07 -2.64 11.51
N LYS A 413 -8.24 -2.47 12.54
CA LYS A 413 -8.31 -3.28 13.76
C LYS A 413 -9.54 -2.98 14.62
N ASN A 414 -9.95 -1.71 14.66
CA ASN A 414 -11.04 -1.22 15.52
C ASN A 414 -12.31 -0.88 14.72
N ALA A 415 -12.44 -1.34 13.48
CA ALA A 415 -13.67 -1.12 12.72
C ALA A 415 -14.80 -1.98 13.32
N ILE A 416 -15.93 -1.33 13.59
CA ILE A 416 -17.18 -2.00 13.96
C ILE A 416 -17.71 -2.66 12.68
N LEU A 417 -17.21 -3.86 12.39
CA LEU A 417 -17.74 -4.72 11.33
C LEU A 417 -18.69 -5.72 11.97
N PHE A 418 -19.85 -5.92 11.33
CA PHE A 418 -20.71 -7.05 11.68
C PHE A 418 -19.91 -8.32 11.46
N ASP A 419 -19.58 -9.02 12.54
CA ASP A 419 -18.77 -10.25 12.53
C ASP A 419 -19.54 -11.47 12.00
N GLU A 420 -20.61 -11.23 11.25
CA GLU A 420 -21.48 -12.25 10.70
C GLU A 420 -20.74 -13.03 9.62
N LYS A 421 -20.39 -14.27 9.97
CA LYS A 421 -19.87 -15.24 9.01
C LYS A 421 -21.02 -15.73 8.14
N THR A 422 -20.79 -15.79 6.84
CA THR A 422 -21.73 -16.44 5.91
C THR A 422 -21.38 -17.91 5.79
N GLN A 423 -22.29 -18.82 6.16
CA GLN A 423 -22.11 -20.26 5.91
C GLN A 423 -22.32 -20.58 4.42
N VAL A 424 -21.32 -21.19 3.78
CA VAL A 424 -21.36 -21.50 2.33
C VAL A 424 -21.39 -23.00 2.07
N PHE A 425 -20.60 -23.78 2.81
CA PHE A 425 -20.52 -25.24 2.69
C PHE A 425 -20.67 -25.90 4.05
N SER A 426 -20.97 -27.19 4.09
CA SER A 426 -20.88 -28.00 5.30
C SER A 426 -19.43 -28.13 5.80
N LYS A 427 -19.30 -28.37 7.10
CA LYS A 427 -18.02 -28.65 7.75
C LYS A 427 -17.37 -29.91 7.18
N GLU A 428 -18.19 -30.95 6.97
CA GLU A 428 -17.76 -32.27 6.51
C GLU A 428 -17.18 -32.20 5.10
N ALA A 429 -17.89 -31.53 4.16
CA ALA A 429 -17.38 -31.34 2.80
C ALA A 429 -16.09 -30.50 2.79
N THR A 430 -16.05 -29.46 3.61
CA THR A 430 -14.89 -28.57 3.73
C THR A 430 -13.64 -29.31 4.21
N HIS A 431 -13.75 -30.07 5.30
CA HIS A 431 -12.65 -30.87 5.82
C HIS A 431 -12.19 -31.92 4.79
N ARG A 432 -13.14 -32.61 4.16
CA ARG A 432 -12.80 -33.64 3.18
C ARG A 432 -12.02 -33.08 2.00
N ILE A 433 -12.46 -31.95 1.43
CA ILE A 433 -11.71 -31.32 0.32
C ILE A 433 -10.37 -30.76 0.80
N ALA A 434 -10.28 -30.21 2.01
CA ALA A 434 -9.00 -29.74 2.57
C ALA A 434 -7.94 -30.86 2.63
N GLU A 435 -8.32 -32.06 3.08
CA GLU A 435 -7.45 -33.24 3.08
C GLU A 435 -6.97 -33.61 1.67
N LEU A 436 -7.87 -33.56 0.69
CA LEU A 436 -7.53 -33.86 -0.71
C LEU A 436 -6.60 -32.82 -1.32
N LEU A 437 -6.64 -31.57 -0.84
CA LEU A 437 -5.78 -30.48 -1.32
C LEU A 437 -4.32 -30.60 -0.85
N ASP A 438 -4.01 -31.32 0.24
CA ASP A 438 -2.61 -31.64 0.59
C ASP A 438 -1.95 -32.47 -0.53
N ALA A 439 -2.73 -33.32 -1.23
CA ALA A 439 -2.22 -34.10 -2.36
C ALA A 439 -1.68 -33.22 -3.51
N VAL A 440 -2.14 -31.98 -3.64
CA VAL A 440 -1.66 -30.99 -4.64
C VAL A 440 -0.23 -30.57 -4.35
N VAL A 441 0.16 -30.53 -3.08
CA VAL A 441 1.47 -30.06 -2.63
C VAL A 441 2.45 -31.23 -2.46
N THR A 442 2.04 -32.49 -2.66
CA THR A 442 2.99 -33.63 -2.72
C THR A 442 3.92 -33.58 -3.95
N TRP A 443 5.01 -34.37 -3.97
CA TRP A 443 5.90 -34.50 -5.15
C TRP A 443 5.18 -34.91 -6.44
N LYS A 444 4.08 -35.65 -6.30
CA LYS A 444 3.25 -36.07 -7.44
C LYS A 444 2.23 -35.00 -7.83
N GLY A 445 2.08 -33.93 -7.05
CA GLY A 445 1.08 -32.88 -7.25
C GLY A 445 1.57 -31.70 -8.09
N SER A 446 0.61 -30.96 -8.63
CA SER A 446 0.87 -29.79 -9.47
C SER A 446 1.45 -28.59 -8.70
N GLY A 447 1.35 -28.58 -7.37
CA GLY A 447 1.84 -27.53 -6.48
C GLY A 447 3.05 -27.94 -5.63
N TYR A 448 3.80 -28.99 -6.01
CA TYR A 448 4.88 -29.56 -5.19
C TYR A 448 5.94 -28.56 -4.70
N ARG A 449 6.13 -27.43 -5.41
CA ARG A 449 7.08 -26.38 -5.03
C ARG A 449 6.61 -25.50 -3.87
N ALA A 450 5.36 -25.64 -3.44
CA ALA A 450 4.80 -24.97 -2.26
C ALA A 450 5.07 -25.71 -0.94
N ARG A 451 5.68 -26.91 -0.98
CA ARG A 451 5.95 -27.69 0.23
C ARG A 451 6.91 -26.98 1.16
N ILE A 452 6.60 -27.05 2.45
CA ILE A 452 7.42 -26.47 3.51
C ILE A 452 7.86 -27.62 4.42
N LYS A 453 9.16 -27.73 4.68
CA LYS A 453 9.70 -28.78 5.55
C LYS A 453 9.09 -28.65 6.96
N GLY A 454 8.54 -29.75 7.48
CA GLY A 454 7.93 -29.80 8.81
C GLY A 454 6.52 -29.21 8.92
N TYR A 455 5.86 -28.82 7.82
CA TYR A 455 4.48 -28.32 7.86
C TYR A 455 3.59 -28.99 6.81
N ASP A 456 2.33 -29.19 7.18
CA ASP A 456 1.28 -29.64 6.25
C ASP A 456 0.72 -28.42 5.51
N VAL A 457 0.75 -28.47 4.18
CA VAL A 457 0.37 -27.37 3.31
C VAL A 457 -0.64 -27.88 2.29
N ALA A 458 -1.81 -27.26 2.24
CA ALA A 458 -2.81 -27.52 1.21
C ALA A 458 -3.00 -26.27 0.36
N GLY A 459 -3.39 -26.46 -0.90
CA GLY A 459 -3.64 -25.34 -1.78
C GLY A 459 -3.81 -25.74 -3.22
N LYS A 460 -3.89 -24.74 -4.09
CA LYS A 460 -4.12 -24.94 -5.51
C LYS A 460 -3.34 -23.96 -6.36
N THR A 461 -2.68 -24.52 -7.37
CA THR A 461 -2.07 -23.78 -8.48
C THR A 461 -3.13 -23.30 -9.48
N GLY A 462 -2.93 -22.11 -10.04
CA GLY A 462 -3.72 -21.55 -11.14
C GLY A 462 -2.85 -20.94 -12.23
N THR A 463 -3.26 -21.11 -13.48
CA THR A 463 -2.66 -20.42 -14.62
C THR A 463 -3.78 -19.89 -15.47
N ALA A 464 -3.73 -18.60 -15.81
CA ALA A 464 -4.70 -17.95 -16.67
C ALA A 464 -3.97 -17.14 -17.74
N GLU A 465 -4.48 -17.18 -18.97
CA GLU A 465 -3.98 -16.32 -20.03
C GLU A 465 -4.40 -14.87 -19.76
N MET A 466 -3.50 -13.93 -20.05
CA MET A 466 -3.80 -12.52 -19.85
C MET A 466 -4.71 -12.03 -20.97
N VAL A 467 -5.83 -11.42 -20.59
CA VAL A 467 -6.67 -10.64 -21.50
C VAL A 467 -6.04 -9.25 -21.66
N ILE A 468 -5.71 -8.87 -22.89
CA ILE A 468 -5.19 -7.56 -23.27
C ILE A 468 -6.11 -7.01 -24.37
N ASN A 469 -6.69 -5.82 -24.15
CA ASN A 469 -7.63 -5.18 -25.08
C ASN A 469 -8.83 -6.08 -25.44
N GLY A 470 -9.40 -6.77 -24.45
CA GLY A 470 -10.60 -7.61 -24.62
C GLY A 470 -10.35 -8.97 -25.28
N SER A 471 -9.11 -9.31 -25.62
CA SER A 471 -8.76 -10.62 -26.20
C SER A 471 -7.62 -11.28 -25.44
N TYR A 472 -7.58 -12.62 -25.44
CA TYR A 472 -6.43 -13.34 -24.91
C TYR A 472 -5.15 -12.94 -25.66
N ASN A 473 -4.07 -12.73 -24.91
CA ASN A 473 -2.81 -12.32 -25.47
C ASN A 473 -2.25 -13.41 -26.40
N LYS A 474 -2.21 -13.11 -27.70
CA LYS A 474 -1.71 -14.03 -28.74
C LYS A 474 -0.24 -14.44 -28.57
N LYS A 475 0.55 -13.70 -27.77
CA LYS A 475 1.96 -14.01 -27.45
C LYS A 475 2.08 -14.95 -26.23
N GLY A 476 0.97 -15.41 -25.66
CA GLY A 476 0.94 -16.40 -24.58
C GLY A 476 1.32 -15.83 -23.20
N ALA A 477 1.08 -14.54 -22.96
CA ALA A 477 1.27 -13.96 -21.64
C ALA A 477 0.30 -14.60 -20.63
N LYS A 478 0.84 -15.11 -19.52
CA LYS A 478 0.10 -15.88 -18.52
C LYS A 478 0.33 -15.31 -17.13
N ARG A 479 -0.71 -15.33 -16.30
CA ARG A 479 -0.61 -15.14 -14.85
C ARG A 479 -0.48 -16.48 -14.17
N THR A 480 0.32 -16.52 -13.11
CA THR A 480 0.48 -17.72 -12.28
C THR A 480 -0.01 -17.42 -10.87
N PHE A 481 -0.74 -18.38 -10.31
CA PHE A 481 -1.34 -18.27 -8.99
C PHE A 481 -0.97 -19.48 -8.14
N PHE A 482 -0.84 -19.24 -6.84
CA PHE A 482 -0.94 -20.29 -5.84
C PHE A 482 -1.72 -19.73 -4.66
N THR A 483 -2.85 -20.36 -4.34
CA THR A 483 -3.63 -20.04 -3.15
C THR A 483 -3.62 -21.26 -2.25
N GLY A 484 -3.17 -21.09 -1.02
CA GLY A 484 -3.03 -22.19 -0.08
C GLY A 484 -3.13 -21.73 1.35
N PHE A 485 -3.11 -22.71 2.25
CA PHE A 485 -3.26 -22.50 3.67
C PHE A 485 -2.40 -23.48 4.47
N VAL A 486 -2.02 -23.04 5.67
CA VAL A 486 -1.12 -23.76 6.56
C VAL A 486 -1.44 -23.46 8.04
N PRO A 487 -1.39 -24.47 8.92
CA PRO A 487 -1.43 -25.92 8.65
C PRO A 487 -2.74 -26.38 7.96
N VAL A 488 -2.81 -27.64 7.50
CA VAL A 488 -4.03 -28.17 6.84
C VAL A 488 -5.19 -28.36 7.80
N GLU A 489 -4.94 -28.96 8.97
CA GLU A 489 -6.00 -29.35 9.93
C GLU A 489 -6.63 -28.14 10.63
N LYS A 490 -5.80 -27.20 11.08
CA LYS A 490 -6.25 -25.94 11.69
C LYS A 490 -5.53 -24.77 11.02
N PRO A 491 -6.02 -24.32 9.86
CA PRO A 491 -5.37 -23.26 9.11
C PRO A 491 -5.24 -21.98 9.94
N LYS A 492 -4.02 -21.47 10.04
CA LYS A 492 -3.74 -20.18 10.69
C LYS A 492 -3.47 -19.09 9.65
N TYR A 493 -2.89 -19.46 8.52
CA TYR A 493 -2.59 -18.54 7.43
C TYR A 493 -3.21 -19.03 6.14
N ILE A 494 -3.94 -18.13 5.47
CA ILE A 494 -4.37 -18.30 4.09
C ILE A 494 -3.56 -17.30 3.28
N MET A 495 -2.91 -17.75 2.22
CA MET A 495 -2.16 -16.87 1.33
C MET A 495 -2.50 -17.13 -0.12
N ALA A 496 -2.84 -16.06 -0.84
CA ALA A 496 -2.95 -16.06 -2.28
C ALA A 496 -1.77 -15.29 -2.88
N VAL A 497 -1.06 -15.93 -3.80
CA VAL A 497 0.05 -15.34 -4.56
C VAL A 497 -0.35 -15.23 -6.02
N ARG A 498 0.00 -14.13 -6.65
CA ARG A 498 -0.07 -13.91 -8.09
C ARG A 498 1.26 -13.39 -8.62
N LEU A 499 1.74 -13.94 -9.73
CA LEU A 499 2.80 -13.33 -10.54
C LEU A 499 2.29 -13.13 -11.97
N ASP A 500 2.47 -11.93 -12.48
CA ASP A 500 2.02 -11.54 -13.81
C ASP A 500 3.16 -11.71 -14.82
N HIS A 501 2.91 -12.53 -15.82
CA HIS A 501 3.82 -12.82 -16.93
C HIS A 501 5.27 -13.18 -16.51
N PRO A 502 5.49 -14.23 -15.68
CA PRO A 502 6.83 -14.73 -15.42
C PRO A 502 7.45 -15.28 -16.71
N LYS A 503 8.59 -14.73 -17.13
CA LYS A 503 9.25 -15.02 -18.41
C LYS A 503 10.27 -16.15 -18.31
N ARG A 504 10.88 -16.32 -17.14
CA ARG A 504 11.94 -17.31 -16.88
C ARG A 504 11.51 -18.27 -15.80
N CYS A 505 11.52 -19.57 -16.09
CA CYS A 505 11.32 -20.61 -15.08
C CYS A 505 12.45 -21.62 -15.12
N TYR A 506 12.77 -22.13 -13.94
CA TYR A 506 13.87 -23.07 -13.74
C TYR A 506 13.31 -24.42 -13.33
N ASN A 507 13.77 -25.47 -14.01
CA ASN A 507 13.43 -26.83 -13.63
C ASN A 507 14.36 -27.27 -12.49
N TYR A 508 13.82 -27.97 -11.48
CA TYR A 508 14.62 -28.41 -10.32
C TYR A 508 15.81 -29.27 -10.75
N TYR A 509 15.60 -30.13 -11.76
CA TYR A 509 16.60 -31.05 -12.29
C TYR A 509 17.66 -30.41 -13.20
N ASN A 510 17.48 -29.17 -13.66
CA ASN A 510 18.45 -28.51 -14.53
C ASN A 510 18.27 -26.99 -14.48
N SER A 511 19.08 -26.33 -13.64
CA SER A 511 19.13 -24.87 -13.51
C SER A 511 19.57 -24.15 -14.79
N ASN A 512 20.14 -24.87 -15.76
CA ASN A 512 20.57 -24.32 -17.04
C ASN A 512 19.49 -24.42 -18.14
N ASN A 513 18.40 -25.16 -17.91
CA ASN A 513 17.34 -25.30 -18.90
C ASN A 513 16.33 -24.14 -18.79
N ARG A 514 16.52 -23.11 -19.62
CA ARG A 514 15.69 -21.90 -19.70
C ARG A 514 14.39 -22.17 -20.46
N GLY A 515 13.51 -23.00 -19.90
CA GLY A 515 12.18 -23.29 -20.47
C GLY A 515 11.17 -22.17 -20.23
N LYS A 516 10.08 -22.15 -21.03
CA LYS A 516 8.89 -21.33 -20.74
C LYS A 516 8.33 -21.71 -19.37
N CYS A 517 7.84 -20.71 -18.63
CA CYS A 517 7.11 -20.93 -17.37
C CYS A 517 5.82 -21.72 -17.59
N GLU A 518 5.93 -23.04 -17.56
CA GLU A 518 4.77 -23.94 -17.58
C GLU A 518 4.41 -24.35 -16.15
N GLY A 519 3.11 -24.24 -15.85
CA GLY A 519 2.56 -24.48 -14.52
C GLY A 519 2.87 -23.35 -13.54
N SER A 520 2.01 -23.18 -12.54
CA SER A 520 2.07 -22.11 -11.52
C SER A 520 3.21 -22.27 -10.50
N ASN A 521 4.33 -22.83 -10.95
CA ASN A 521 5.51 -23.17 -10.18
C ASN A 521 6.13 -21.94 -9.52
N SER A 522 6.20 -20.82 -10.24
CA SER A 522 6.72 -19.55 -9.73
C SER A 522 5.92 -19.04 -8.52
N ALA A 523 4.59 -19.02 -8.61
CA ALA A 523 3.73 -18.63 -7.49
C ALA A 523 3.82 -19.60 -6.30
N ALA A 524 3.89 -20.92 -6.56
CA ALA A 524 4.09 -21.93 -5.51
C ALA A 524 5.43 -21.77 -4.78
N MET A 525 6.53 -21.52 -5.51
CA MET A 525 7.85 -21.23 -4.91
C MET A 525 7.82 -19.97 -4.04
N THR A 526 7.09 -18.95 -4.49
CA THR A 526 6.93 -17.69 -3.77
C THR A 526 6.14 -17.88 -2.47
N PHE A 527 5.04 -18.65 -2.54
CA PHE A 527 4.27 -19.04 -1.35
C PHE A 527 5.17 -19.74 -0.33
N ARG A 528 5.92 -20.77 -0.77
CA ARG A 528 6.85 -21.49 0.10
C ARG A 528 7.84 -20.53 0.75
N LYS A 529 8.48 -19.65 -0.03
CA LYS A 529 9.54 -18.78 0.49
C LYS A 529 9.01 -17.74 1.48
N ALA A 530 7.81 -17.21 1.26
CA ALA A 530 7.16 -16.32 2.21
C ALA A 530 6.83 -17.07 3.51
N MET A 531 6.14 -18.21 3.38
CA MET A 531 5.63 -18.97 4.52
C MET A 531 6.74 -19.63 5.34
N GLU A 532 7.85 -20.08 4.76
CA GLU A 532 9.01 -20.59 5.49
C GLU A 532 9.49 -19.59 6.57
N ASN A 533 9.63 -18.32 6.20
CA ASN A 533 10.11 -17.28 7.11
C ASN A 533 9.02 -16.85 8.14
N ILE A 534 7.76 -16.85 7.72
CA ILE A 534 6.63 -16.50 8.60
C ILE A 534 6.45 -17.59 9.67
N LEU A 535 6.41 -18.86 9.25
CA LEU A 535 6.23 -20.00 10.13
C LEU A 535 7.43 -20.21 11.06
N SER A 536 8.66 -19.96 10.60
CA SER A 536 9.84 -20.04 11.49
C SER A 536 9.80 -19.01 12.62
N SER A 537 9.05 -17.93 12.44
CA SER A 537 8.90 -16.86 13.44
C SER A 537 7.66 -17.04 14.32
N ASP A 538 6.77 -17.97 13.98
CA ASP A 538 5.49 -18.21 14.67
C ASP A 538 5.55 -19.44 15.56
N GLN A 539 5.87 -19.20 16.83
CA GLN A 539 6.02 -20.26 17.84
C GLN A 539 4.71 -21.00 18.17
N SER A 540 3.54 -20.49 17.77
CA SER A 540 2.26 -21.15 18.06
C SER A 540 1.97 -22.34 17.15
N ILE A 541 2.68 -22.49 16.02
CA ILE A 541 2.50 -23.61 15.11
C ILE A 541 3.58 -24.65 15.38
N LYS A 542 3.16 -25.87 15.74
CA LYS A 542 4.09 -26.99 15.95
C LYS A 542 4.54 -27.57 14.61
N THR A 543 5.82 -27.86 14.51
CA THR A 543 6.39 -28.60 13.38
C THR A 543 6.04 -30.09 13.47
N ASN A 544 5.66 -30.68 12.34
CA ASN A 544 5.37 -32.09 12.22
C ASN A 544 6.68 -32.88 12.00
N LYS A 545 7.19 -33.51 13.08
CA LYS A 545 8.45 -34.27 13.06
C LYS A 545 8.47 -35.38 11.99
N LYS A 546 7.35 -36.06 11.73
CA LYS A 546 7.27 -37.13 10.71
C LYS A 546 7.58 -36.64 9.28
N LYS A 547 7.30 -35.36 8.98
CA LYS A 547 7.63 -34.74 7.67
C LYS A 547 9.03 -34.11 7.64
N ILE A 548 9.75 -34.05 8.76
CA ILE A 548 11.16 -33.62 8.77
C ILE A 548 12.03 -34.75 8.20
N ASP A 549 11.74 -36.00 8.59
CA ASP A 549 12.52 -37.18 8.22
C ASP A 549 12.28 -37.57 6.75
N HIS A 550 11.04 -37.44 6.24
CA HIS A 550 10.71 -37.74 4.85
C HIS A 550 11.29 -36.75 3.82
N TYR A 551 11.99 -35.70 4.28
CA TYR A 551 12.76 -34.77 3.43
C TYR A 551 14.23 -35.19 3.28
N LEU A 552 14.73 -36.13 4.08
CA LEU A 552 16.12 -36.62 4.01
C LEU A 552 16.31 -37.75 2.98
N ASP A 553 15.23 -38.40 2.53
CA ASP A 553 15.28 -39.58 1.65
C ASP A 553 15.14 -39.28 0.14
N LEU A 554 15.42 -38.06 -0.32
CA LEU A 554 15.30 -37.72 -1.74
C LEU A 554 16.52 -36.98 -2.26
N PRO A 555 17.03 -37.34 -3.45
CA PRO A 555 18.31 -36.85 -3.95
C PRO A 555 18.23 -35.32 -4.15
N PHE A 556 19.18 -34.65 -3.51
CA PHE A 556 19.37 -33.20 -3.53
C PHE A 556 19.51 -32.65 -4.94
#